data_AF-A0A5R9NZG8-F1
#
_entry.id   AF-A0A5R9NZG8-F1
#
_cell.length_a   1.000
_cell.length_b   1.000
_cell.length_c   1.000
_cell.angle_alpha   90.00
_cell.angle_beta   90.00
_cell.angle_gamma   90.00
#
_symmetry.space_group_name_H-M   'P 1'
#
loop_
_entity.id
_entity.type
_entity.pdbx_description
1 polymer ?
#
loop_
_entity_poly.entity_id
_entity_poly.type
_entity_poly.pdbx_seq_one_letter_code
_entity_poly.pdbx_strand_id
1 'polypeptide(L)'
;MIDELKALIQAQDDSVPFSADGPATFPDGSDWAICSNWAQDLHKRLGARVVQYGFDDEDNETSEIAQLAGGHDFAIVDGRYIVDGWLVKVEQMHKTGVFDLEDESQFADITRLYGDPRCWKDGSTFDFLDEDDEDDLRNQLATRFSGSTHAPAI
;
A
#
# COMPACT_ATOMS: atom_id res chain seq x y z
N MET A 1 16.87 1.22 2.82
CA MET A 1 15.46 1.62 2.93
C MET A 1 14.53 0.44 2.67
N ILE A 2 14.47 -0.14 1.46
CA ILE A 2 13.56 -1.26 1.16
C ILE A 2 13.67 -2.43 2.16
N ASP A 3 14.88 -2.88 2.52
CA ASP A 3 15.03 -4.00 3.46
C ASP A 3 14.59 -3.67 4.89
N GLU A 4 14.67 -2.39 5.29
CA GLU A 4 14.13 -1.90 6.56
C GLU A 4 12.60 -1.94 6.55
N LEU A 5 11.97 -1.51 5.46
CA LEU A 5 10.51 -1.55 5.30
C LEU A 5 9.97 -2.99 5.25
N LYS A 6 10.70 -3.92 4.63
CA LYS A 6 10.36 -5.35 4.68
C LYS A 6 10.48 -5.91 6.09
N ALA A 7 11.53 -5.52 6.83
CA ALA A 7 11.69 -5.92 8.22
C ALA A 7 10.57 -5.34 9.11
N LEU A 8 10.05 -4.16 8.79
CA LEU A 8 8.89 -3.59 9.46
C LEU A 8 7.63 -4.41 9.23
N ILE A 9 7.32 -4.82 7.99
CA ILE A 9 6.19 -5.73 7.73
C ILE A 9 6.30 -7.00 8.58
N GLN A 10 7.50 -7.59 8.67
CA GLN A 10 7.72 -8.75 9.52
C GLN A 10 7.53 -8.41 11.02
N ALA A 11 7.98 -7.25 11.48
CA ALA A 11 7.79 -6.82 12.87
C ALA A 11 6.32 -6.50 13.22
N GLN A 12 5.50 -6.08 12.24
CA GLN A 12 4.06 -5.95 12.40
C GLN A 12 3.42 -7.33 12.59
N ASP A 13 3.75 -8.27 11.71
CA ASP A 13 3.28 -9.67 11.76
C ASP A 13 3.69 -10.36 13.07
N ASP A 14 4.95 -10.25 13.48
CA ASP A 14 5.47 -10.83 14.73
C ASP A 14 4.83 -10.25 15.99
N SER A 15 4.23 -9.06 15.90
CA SER A 15 3.56 -8.42 17.02
C SER A 15 2.14 -8.93 17.29
N VAL A 16 1.61 -9.74 16.39
CA VAL A 16 0.25 -10.28 16.45
C VAL A 16 0.26 -11.53 17.34
N PRO A 17 -0.32 -11.49 18.55
CA PRO A 17 -0.42 -12.68 19.38
C PRO A 17 -1.30 -13.72 18.70
N PHE A 18 -0.70 -14.86 18.33
CA PHE A 18 -1.47 -16.00 17.84
C PHE A 18 -2.18 -16.67 19.02
N SER A 19 -3.51 -16.63 19.02
CA SER A 19 -4.34 -17.43 19.93
C SER A 19 -5.01 -18.54 19.14
N ALA A 20 -5.00 -19.77 19.66
CA ALA A 20 -5.53 -20.94 18.94
C ALA A 20 -7.04 -20.84 18.65
N ASP A 21 -7.77 -20.02 19.40
CA ASP A 21 -9.23 -19.95 19.39
C ASP A 21 -9.78 -18.53 19.15
N GLY A 22 -8.94 -17.57 18.74
CA GLY A 22 -9.32 -16.16 18.58
C GLY A 22 -8.74 -15.52 17.31
N PRO A 23 -9.33 -14.41 16.82
CA PRO A 23 -8.87 -13.73 15.62
C PRO A 23 -7.46 -13.19 15.81
N ALA A 24 -6.67 -13.24 14.73
CA ALA A 24 -5.37 -12.57 14.69
C ALA A 24 -5.61 -11.05 14.82
N THR A 25 -5.06 -10.44 15.86
CA THR A 25 -5.24 -9.01 16.13
C THR A 25 -3.90 -8.35 16.41
N PHE A 26 -3.73 -7.11 15.98
CA PHE A 26 -2.59 -6.31 16.39
C PHE A 26 -2.62 -6.03 17.90
N PRO A 27 -1.50 -5.57 18.51
CA PRO A 27 -1.44 -5.29 19.95
C PRO A 27 -2.51 -4.32 20.49
N ASP A 28 -3.09 -3.49 19.63
CA ASP A 28 -4.17 -2.56 19.96
C ASP A 28 -5.58 -3.17 19.85
N GLY A 29 -5.68 -4.45 19.48
CA GLY A 29 -6.92 -5.19 19.31
C GLY A 29 -7.55 -5.06 17.91
N SER A 30 -6.94 -4.31 16.99
CA SER A 30 -7.43 -4.19 15.62
C SER A 30 -7.23 -5.49 14.82
N ASP A 31 -8.16 -5.80 13.93
CA ASP A 31 -8.16 -7.06 13.18
C ASP A 31 -7.04 -7.08 12.13
N TRP A 32 -6.18 -8.09 12.20
CA TRP A 32 -5.06 -8.27 11.29
C TRP A 32 -5.50 -8.57 9.85
N ALA A 33 -6.69 -9.12 9.65
CA ALA A 33 -7.22 -9.40 8.32
C ALA A 33 -7.73 -8.15 7.59
N ILE A 34 -7.84 -7.00 8.26
CA ILE A 34 -8.30 -5.75 7.67
C ILE A 34 -7.11 -4.92 7.17
N CYS A 35 -7.11 -4.59 5.87
CA CYS A 35 -6.04 -3.85 5.20
C CYS A 35 -5.73 -2.49 5.85
N SER A 36 -6.75 -1.72 6.22
CA SER A 36 -6.58 -0.41 6.88
C SER A 36 -5.74 -0.49 8.15
N ASN A 37 -5.84 -1.59 8.90
CA ASN A 37 -5.13 -1.74 10.17
C ASN A 37 -3.61 -1.91 9.98
N TRP A 38 -3.17 -2.45 8.85
CA TRP A 38 -1.74 -2.53 8.52
C TRP A 38 -1.12 -1.16 8.26
N ALA A 39 -1.82 -0.32 7.48
CA ALA A 39 -1.38 1.05 7.22
C ALA A 39 -1.38 1.89 8.52
N GLN A 40 -2.41 1.73 9.36
CA GLN A 40 -2.51 2.42 10.65
C GLN A 40 -1.43 1.98 11.65
N ASP A 41 -1.15 0.69 11.78
CA ASP A 41 -0.08 0.20 12.65
C ASP A 41 1.29 0.68 12.15
N LEU A 42 1.50 0.77 10.84
CA LEU A 42 2.73 1.34 10.27
C LEU A 42 2.85 2.83 10.60
N HIS A 43 1.75 3.58 10.49
CA HIS A 43 1.71 5.00 10.89
C HIS A 43 2.02 5.16 12.38
N LYS A 44 1.54 4.28 13.27
CA LYS A 44 1.90 4.32 14.70
C LYS A 44 3.40 4.14 14.95
N ARG A 45 4.09 3.39 14.08
CA ARG A 45 5.53 3.10 14.19
C ARG A 45 6.42 4.19 13.58
N LEU A 46 6.00 4.79 12.47
CA LEU A 46 6.82 5.72 11.68
C LEU A 46 6.32 7.18 11.71
N GLY A 47 5.13 7.42 12.25
CA GLY A 47 4.51 8.75 12.35
C GLY A 47 4.25 9.38 10.99
N ALA A 48 4.55 10.68 10.90
CA ALA A 48 4.31 11.52 9.72
C ALA A 48 5.01 11.08 8.43
N ARG A 49 5.91 10.08 8.49
CA ARG A 49 6.49 9.46 7.30
C ARG A 49 5.48 8.64 6.50
N VAL A 50 4.37 8.22 7.13
CA VAL A 50 3.37 7.33 6.55
C VAL A 50 2.12 8.12 6.19
N VAL A 51 1.71 7.99 4.94
CA VAL A 51 0.42 8.45 4.43
C VAL A 51 -0.38 7.21 4.05
N GLN A 52 -1.61 7.10 4.56
CA GLN A 52 -2.52 6.04 4.15
C GLN A 52 -3.25 6.47 2.88
N TYR A 53 -3.27 5.59 1.89
CA TYR A 53 -4.08 5.71 0.69
C TYR A 53 -5.04 4.53 0.61
N GLY A 54 -6.14 4.71 -0.12
CA GLY A 54 -7.01 3.61 -0.48
C GLY A 54 -7.80 3.87 -1.75
N PHE A 55 -8.51 2.85 -2.19
CA PHE A 55 -9.44 2.94 -3.33
C PHE A 55 -10.54 1.89 -3.18
N ASP A 56 -11.69 2.17 -3.79
CA ASP A 56 -12.80 1.23 -3.91
C ASP A 56 -12.76 0.55 -5.29
N ASP A 57 -13.41 -0.60 -5.42
CA ASP A 57 -13.46 -1.36 -6.68
C ASP A 57 -14.19 -0.63 -7.81
N GLU A 58 -15.30 0.04 -7.52
CA GLU A 58 -16.10 0.81 -8.47
C GLU A 58 -15.29 1.92 -9.16
N ASP A 59 -14.29 2.48 -8.47
CA ASP A 59 -13.44 3.56 -8.98
C ASP A 59 -12.14 3.05 -9.61
N ASN A 60 -11.72 1.82 -9.33
CA ASN A 60 -10.42 1.27 -9.72
C ASN A 60 -10.49 -0.20 -10.17
N GLU A 61 -11.44 -0.50 -11.07
CA GLU A 61 -11.75 -1.86 -11.54
C GLU A 61 -10.56 -2.63 -12.15
N THR A 62 -9.50 -1.94 -12.56
CA THR A 62 -8.30 -2.56 -13.15
C THR A 62 -7.34 -3.14 -12.11
N SER A 63 -7.48 -2.76 -10.84
CA SER A 63 -6.68 -3.30 -9.74
C SER A 63 -7.05 -4.76 -9.45
N GLU A 64 -6.06 -5.66 -9.44
CA GLU A 64 -6.29 -7.04 -9.00
C GLU A 64 -6.71 -7.14 -7.54
N ILE A 65 -6.24 -6.22 -6.68
CA ILE A 65 -6.65 -6.19 -5.28
C ILE A 65 -8.12 -5.78 -5.18
N ALA A 66 -8.57 -4.76 -5.93
CA ALA A 66 -9.96 -4.36 -5.97
C ALA A 66 -10.89 -5.51 -6.38
N GLN A 67 -10.51 -6.28 -7.41
CA GLN A 67 -11.30 -7.42 -7.89
C GLN A 67 -11.41 -8.55 -6.84
N LEU A 68 -10.44 -8.66 -5.94
CA LEU A 68 -10.41 -9.68 -4.90
C LEU A 68 -11.16 -9.23 -3.63
N ALA A 69 -10.95 -7.99 -3.20
CA ALA A 69 -11.32 -7.50 -1.87
C ALA A 69 -12.38 -6.38 -1.88
N GLY A 70 -12.82 -5.90 -3.05
CA GLY A 70 -13.78 -4.80 -3.20
C GLY A 70 -13.17 -3.40 -2.98
N GLY A 71 -11.86 -3.33 -2.76
CA GLY A 71 -11.13 -2.10 -2.44
C GLY A 71 -9.86 -2.44 -1.66
N HIS A 72 -9.06 -1.44 -1.33
CA HIS A 72 -7.85 -1.64 -0.54
C HIS A 72 -7.35 -0.38 0.14
N ASP A 73 -6.78 -0.54 1.33
CA ASP A 73 -6.03 0.48 2.04
C ASP A 73 -4.55 0.05 2.17
N PHE A 74 -3.64 0.97 1.89
CA PHE A 74 -2.19 0.73 1.95
C PHE A 74 -1.44 1.99 2.39
N ALA A 75 -0.16 1.84 2.73
CA ALA A 75 0.68 2.95 3.15
C ALA A 75 1.68 3.34 2.07
N ILE A 76 1.90 4.65 1.92
CA ILE A 76 3.08 5.21 1.25
C ILE A 76 4.00 5.82 2.32
N VAL A 77 5.26 5.39 2.32
CA VAL A 77 6.31 5.88 3.23
C VAL A 77 7.24 6.82 2.50
N ASP A 78 7.51 7.98 3.12
CA ASP A 78 8.39 9.04 2.62
C ASP A 78 8.02 9.51 1.19
N GLY A 79 6.74 9.44 0.83
CA GLY A 79 6.25 9.80 -0.52
C GLY A 79 6.78 8.92 -1.66
N ARG A 80 7.37 7.76 -1.35
CA ARG A 80 8.12 6.96 -2.33
C ARG A 80 7.85 5.47 -2.27
N TYR A 81 7.66 4.90 -1.08
CA TYR A 81 7.60 3.45 -0.95
C TYR A 81 6.18 3.01 -0.61
N ILE A 82 5.55 2.20 -1.45
CA ILE A 82 4.36 1.45 -1.02
C ILE A 82 4.83 0.41 -0.01
N VAL A 83 4.17 0.33 1.14
CA VAL A 83 4.41 -0.65 2.19
C VAL A 83 3.08 -1.27 2.59
N ASP A 84 2.95 -2.56 2.30
CA ASP A 84 1.70 -3.29 2.34
C ASP A 84 1.92 -4.71 2.88
N GLY A 85 1.81 -4.85 4.20
CA GLY A 85 1.94 -6.15 4.85
C GLY A 85 0.72 -7.05 4.63
N TRP A 86 -0.46 -6.47 4.42
CA TRP A 86 -1.69 -7.20 4.14
C TRP A 86 -1.55 -8.03 2.86
N LEU A 87 -0.99 -7.44 1.80
CA LEU A 87 -0.75 -8.10 0.52
C LEU A 87 0.14 -9.35 0.62
N VAL A 88 1.07 -9.37 1.59
CA VAL A 88 2.02 -10.48 1.77
C VAL A 88 1.49 -11.52 2.74
N LYS A 89 0.86 -11.05 3.82
CA LYS A 89 0.58 -11.88 4.98
C LYS A 89 -0.84 -12.40 4.98
N VAL A 90 -1.80 -11.63 4.47
CA VAL A 90 -3.21 -12.00 4.38
C VAL A 90 -3.49 -12.67 3.04
N GLU A 91 -3.36 -11.95 1.93
CA GLU A 91 -3.74 -12.47 0.60
C GLU A 91 -2.61 -13.14 -0.17
N GLN A 92 -1.36 -13.00 0.27
CA GLN A 92 -0.18 -13.63 -0.34
C GLN A 92 -0.02 -13.35 -1.85
N MET A 93 -0.49 -12.19 -2.32
CA MET A 93 -0.43 -11.79 -3.74
C MET A 93 0.95 -11.29 -4.17
N HIS A 94 1.82 -10.96 -3.21
CA HIS A 94 3.19 -10.52 -3.48
C HIS A 94 4.19 -11.03 -2.44
N LYS A 95 5.46 -11.16 -2.84
CA LYS A 95 6.51 -11.76 -1.98
C LYS A 95 7.01 -10.83 -0.88
N THR A 96 7.00 -9.52 -1.11
CA THR A 96 7.67 -8.56 -0.22
C THR A 96 6.76 -7.46 0.31
N GLY A 97 5.69 -7.11 -0.41
CA GLY A 97 4.78 -6.04 0.00
C GLY A 97 5.41 -4.66 0.06
N VAL A 98 6.62 -4.49 -0.49
CA VAL A 98 7.31 -3.20 -0.53
C VAL A 98 7.67 -2.90 -1.97
N PHE A 99 7.22 -1.76 -2.47
CA PHE A 99 7.51 -1.28 -3.81
C PHE A 99 8.17 0.10 -3.78
N ASP A 100 9.06 0.37 -4.72
CA ASP A 100 9.69 1.68 -4.92
C ASP A 100 9.05 2.40 -6.11
N LEU A 101 8.38 3.52 -5.86
CA LEU A 101 7.67 4.32 -6.87
C LEU A 101 8.62 5.05 -7.84
N GLU A 102 9.93 5.00 -7.61
CA GLU A 102 10.96 5.46 -8.55
C GLU A 102 11.62 4.32 -9.34
N ASP A 103 11.35 3.05 -9.02
CA ASP A 103 11.90 1.90 -9.72
C ASP A 103 10.96 1.44 -10.84
N GLU A 104 11.27 1.84 -12.07
CA GLU A 104 10.49 1.52 -13.26
C GLU A 104 10.27 0.01 -13.45
N SER A 105 11.18 -0.83 -12.96
CA SER A 105 11.04 -2.29 -13.08
C SER A 105 9.85 -2.84 -12.28
N GLN A 106 9.33 -2.08 -11.32
CA GLN A 106 8.21 -2.45 -10.46
C GLN A 106 6.88 -1.88 -10.93
N PHE A 107 6.86 -0.96 -11.90
CA PHE A 107 5.63 -0.28 -12.32
C PHE A 107 4.58 -1.23 -12.88
N ALA A 108 5.00 -2.31 -13.54
CA ALA A 108 4.08 -3.33 -14.04
C ALA A 108 3.34 -4.03 -12.89
N ASP A 109 4.05 -4.40 -11.82
CA ASP A 109 3.42 -5.01 -10.64
C ASP A 109 2.57 -4.02 -9.87
N ILE A 110 3.03 -2.77 -9.71
CA ILE A 110 2.25 -1.72 -9.03
C ILE A 110 0.95 -1.44 -9.80
N THR A 111 1.01 -1.27 -11.12
CA THR A 111 -0.17 -1.00 -11.96
C THR A 111 -1.14 -2.17 -11.93
N ARG A 112 -0.64 -3.41 -12.00
CA ARG A 112 -1.46 -4.62 -11.94
C ARG A 112 -2.17 -4.75 -10.58
N LEU A 113 -1.46 -4.52 -9.49
CA LEU A 113 -1.98 -4.73 -8.14
C LEU A 113 -2.86 -3.57 -7.66
N TYR A 114 -2.38 -2.34 -7.80
CA TYR A 114 -3.01 -1.14 -7.24
C TYR A 114 -3.76 -0.30 -8.27
N GLY A 115 -3.75 -0.67 -9.56
CA GLY A 115 -4.48 0.04 -10.60
C GLY A 115 -3.94 1.45 -10.87
N ASP A 116 -4.84 2.37 -11.22
CA ASP A 116 -4.49 3.74 -11.57
C ASP A 116 -4.27 4.61 -10.32
N PRO A 117 -3.08 5.22 -10.15
CA PRO A 117 -2.79 6.09 -9.02
C PRO A 117 -3.75 7.27 -8.83
N ARG A 118 -4.41 7.70 -9.91
CA ARG A 118 -5.41 8.78 -9.86
C ARG A 118 -6.68 8.38 -9.11
N CYS A 119 -6.92 7.09 -8.92
CA CYS A 119 -8.04 6.57 -8.15
C CYS A 119 -7.71 6.40 -6.67
N TRP A 120 -6.44 6.53 -6.28
CA TRP A 120 -6.03 6.43 -4.88
C TRP A 120 -6.46 7.70 -4.14
N LYS A 121 -7.21 7.55 -3.07
CA LYS A 121 -7.67 8.64 -2.19
C LYS A 121 -6.89 8.55 -0.89
N ASP A 122 -6.53 9.68 -0.31
CA ASP A 122 -5.98 9.70 1.04
C ASP A 122 -7.04 9.21 2.05
N GLY A 123 -6.60 8.38 2.98
CA GLY A 123 -7.42 7.93 4.09
C GLY A 123 -7.43 8.97 5.22
N SER A 124 -7.56 10.28 4.92
CA SER A 124 -7.40 11.40 5.87
C SER A 124 -8.42 11.37 7.03
N THR A 125 -8.16 10.45 7.95
CA THR A 125 -8.39 10.61 9.38
C THR A 125 -7.16 11.18 10.07
N PHE A 126 -6.08 11.45 9.31
CA PHE A 126 -4.88 12.13 9.78
C PHE A 126 -4.65 13.36 8.88
N ASP A 127 -5.24 14.49 9.28
CA ASP A 127 -4.83 15.82 8.83
C ASP A 127 -3.29 15.86 8.83
N PHE A 128 -2.63 16.15 7.71
CA PHE A 128 -1.29 16.78 7.56
C PHE A 128 -0.66 16.43 6.20
N LEU A 129 -1.33 16.75 5.09
CA LEU A 129 -0.69 17.09 3.81
C LEU A 129 -1.51 18.21 3.16
N ASP A 130 -0.85 19.20 2.55
CA ASP A 130 -1.54 20.21 1.72
C ASP A 130 -2.14 19.46 0.51
N GLU A 131 -3.45 19.62 0.27
CA GLU A 131 -4.17 18.96 -0.85
C GLU A 131 -3.47 19.19 -2.21
N ASP A 132 -2.74 20.31 -2.33
CA ASP A 132 -1.99 20.70 -3.54
C ASP A 132 -0.80 19.77 -3.89
N ASP A 133 -0.16 19.13 -2.90
CA ASP A 133 1.02 18.26 -3.14
C ASP A 133 0.64 16.81 -3.53
N GLU A 134 -0.58 16.37 -3.18
CA GLU A 134 -1.04 14.99 -3.40
C GLU A 134 -1.56 14.75 -4.82
N ASP A 135 -2.35 15.70 -5.34
CA ASP A 135 -2.73 15.71 -6.75
C ASP A 135 -1.49 15.64 -7.64
N ASP A 136 -0.39 16.29 -7.24
CA ASP A 136 0.87 16.23 -7.96
C ASP A 136 1.48 14.81 -7.93
N LEU A 137 1.54 14.13 -6.78
CA LEU A 137 2.08 12.77 -6.69
C LEU A 137 1.30 11.78 -7.57
N ARG A 138 -0.03 11.72 -7.42
CA ARG A 138 -0.87 10.75 -8.16
C ARG A 138 -0.79 10.96 -9.67
N ASN A 139 -0.83 12.21 -10.11
CA ASN A 139 -0.70 12.55 -11.53
C ASN A 139 0.72 12.27 -12.05
N GLN A 140 1.77 12.51 -11.26
CA GLN A 140 3.14 12.15 -11.61
C GLN A 140 3.29 10.63 -11.78
N LEU A 141 2.77 9.84 -10.85
CA LEU A 141 2.83 8.38 -10.92
C LEU A 141 2.07 7.83 -12.13
N ALA A 142 0.85 8.31 -12.38
CA ALA A 142 0.08 7.92 -13.55
C ALA A 142 0.82 8.25 -14.87
N THR A 143 1.51 9.39 -14.92
CA THR A 143 2.36 9.78 -16.05
C THR A 143 3.53 8.80 -16.23
N ARG A 144 4.23 8.47 -15.13
CA ARG A 144 5.37 7.54 -15.14
C ARG A 144 4.95 6.12 -15.55
N PHE A 145 3.84 5.61 -15.01
CA PHE A 145 3.34 4.27 -15.31
C PHE A 145 2.90 4.16 -16.77
N SER A 146 2.29 5.21 -17.32
CA SER A 146 1.90 5.28 -18.74
C SER A 146 3.13 5.38 -19.68
N GLY A 147 4.15 6.16 -19.29
CA GLY A 147 5.37 6.37 -20.08
C GLY A 147 6.25 5.13 -20.23
N SER A 148 6.17 4.19 -19.29
CA SER A 148 6.93 2.92 -19.33
C SER A 148 6.42 1.92 -20.38
N THR A 149 5.30 2.20 -21.07
CA THR A 149 4.75 1.33 -22.13
C THR A 149 5.41 1.50 -23.51
N HIS A 150 6.47 2.31 -23.63
CA HIS A 150 7.21 2.53 -24.89
C HIS A 150 8.68 2.08 -24.82
N ALA A 151 8.90 0.79 -24.66
CA ALA A 151 10.12 0.15 -25.17
C ALA A 151 9.72 -0.84 -26.28
N PRO A 152 9.96 -0.52 -27.57
CA PRO A 152 9.84 -1.53 -28.61
C PRO A 152 10.94 -2.56 -28.38
N ALA A 153 10.56 -3.84 -28.32
CA ALA A 153 11.50 -4.94 -28.36
C ALA A 153 12.39 -4.81 -29.62
N ILE A 154 13.71 -4.75 -29.40
CA ILE A 154 14.74 -4.89 -30.45
C ILE A 154 15.07 -6.35 -30.65
#